data_AF-A0AA43L5U7-F1
#
_entry.id   AF-A0AA43L5U7-F1
#
_cell.length_a   1.000
_cell.length_b   1.000
_cell.length_c   1.000
_cell.angle_alpha   90.00
_cell.angle_beta   90.00
_cell.angle_gamma   90.00
#
_symmetry.space_group_name_H-M   'P 1'
#
loop_
_entity.id
_entity.type
_entity.pdbx_description
1 polymer ?
#
loop_
_entity_poly.entity_id
_entity_poly.type
_entity_poly.pdbx_seq_one_letter_code
_entity_poly.pdbx_strand_id
1 'polypeptide(L)'
;MGNFKQKEFESKSGASYTFQHPGVRAVSKINDGSKNKFGVVLEERLSEEVLKHVVVQPKMKIDDFKDYKEYSEVVNAAYAFVTGNEENEGAEDGDQQEGS
;
A
#
# COMPACT_ATOMS: atom_id res chain seq x y z
N MET A 1 -9.92 4.70 19.94
CA MET A 1 -10.05 4.72 18.48
C MET A 1 -8.69 5.07 17.91
N GLY A 2 -7.96 4.11 17.35
CA GLY A 2 -6.67 4.42 16.73
C GLY A 2 -6.91 5.25 15.48
N ASN A 3 -6.30 6.44 15.39
CA ASN A 3 -6.37 7.29 14.21
C ASN A 3 -5.60 6.62 13.07
N PHE A 4 -6.28 5.78 12.29
CA PHE A 4 -5.70 5.21 11.08
C PHE A 4 -5.45 6.35 10.10
N LYS A 5 -4.18 6.53 9.68
CA LYS A 5 -3.82 7.49 8.64
C LYS A 5 -4.62 7.15 7.37
N GLN A 6 -5.32 8.13 6.82
CA GLN A 6 -6.02 8.03 5.56
C GLN A 6 -5.40 9.02 4.57
N LYS A 7 -5.35 8.65 3.30
CA LYS A 7 -4.86 9.49 2.21
C LYS A 7 -5.80 9.39 1.03
N GLU A 8 -6.10 10.53 0.44
CA GLU A 8 -6.76 10.59 -0.86
C GLU A 8 -5.70 10.57 -1.96
N PHE A 9 -5.86 9.67 -2.92
CA PHE A 9 -4.99 9.47 -4.06
C PHE A 9 -5.82 9.62 -5.32
N GLU A 10 -5.41 10.50 -6.21
CA GLU A 10 -6.00 10.62 -7.54
C GLU A 10 -5.08 9.93 -8.54
N SER A 11 -5.58 8.92 -9.26
CA SER A 11 -4.82 8.31 -10.34
C SER A 11 -4.69 9.29 -11.50
N LYS A 12 -3.67 9.12 -12.34
CA LYS A 12 -3.52 9.93 -13.56
C LYS A 12 -4.67 9.78 -14.55
N SER A 13 -5.50 8.75 -14.40
CA SER A 13 -6.75 8.54 -15.15
C SER A 13 -7.90 9.43 -14.66
N GLY A 14 -7.72 10.15 -13.55
CA GLY A 14 -8.74 11.00 -12.92
C GLY A 14 -9.68 10.24 -11.96
N ALA A 15 -9.31 9.04 -11.52
CA ALA A 15 -10.09 8.29 -10.54
C ALA A 15 -9.57 8.58 -9.12
N SER A 16 -10.48 8.94 -8.22
CA SER A 16 -10.16 9.23 -6.82
C SER A 16 -10.29 7.97 -5.96
N TYR A 17 -9.24 7.68 -5.20
CA TYR A 17 -9.13 6.55 -4.28
C TYR A 17 -8.80 7.06 -2.88
N THR A 18 -9.35 6.40 -1.87
CA THR A 18 -9.04 6.63 -0.47
C THR A 18 -8.26 5.44 0.05
N PHE A 19 -7.03 5.68 0.46
CA PHE A 19 -6.17 4.72 1.13
C PHE A 19 -6.31 4.89 2.64
N GLN A 20 -6.32 3.78 3.37
CA GLN A 20 -6.31 3.75 4.82
C GLN A 20 -5.20 2.81 5.26
N HIS A 21 -4.42 3.23 6.26
CA HIS A 21 -3.33 2.44 6.78
C HIS A 21 -3.92 1.36 7.70
N PRO A 22 -3.89 0.05 7.34
CA PRO A 22 -4.55 -0.99 8.11
C PRO A 22 -3.82 -1.34 9.43
N GLY A 23 -2.65 -0.74 9.64
CA GLY A 23 -1.79 -0.91 10.81
C GLY A 23 -0.60 -1.83 10.51
N VAL A 24 0.50 -1.64 11.24
CA VAL A 24 1.78 -2.35 10.97
C VAL A 24 1.61 -3.87 10.94
N ARG A 25 0.81 -4.43 11.87
CA ARG A 25 0.51 -5.87 11.91
C ARG A 25 -0.19 -6.37 10.64
N ALA A 26 -1.11 -5.58 10.07
CA ALA A 26 -1.79 -5.96 8.84
C ALA A 26 -0.83 -5.90 7.65
N VAL A 27 -0.01 -4.86 7.56
CA VAL A 27 1.03 -4.72 6.51
C VAL A 27 2.02 -5.88 6.55
N SER A 28 2.50 -6.27 7.74
CA SER A 28 3.37 -7.45 7.89
C SER A 28 2.69 -8.73 7.42
N LYS A 29 1.40 -8.92 7.72
CA LYS A 29 0.64 -10.09 7.24
C LYS A 29 0.47 -10.09 5.73
N ILE A 30 0.19 -8.93 5.14
CA ILE A 30 0.09 -8.77 3.69
C ILE A 30 1.43 -9.16 3.04
N ASN A 31 2.55 -8.64 3.56
CA ASN A 31 3.89 -8.95 3.03
C ASN A 31 4.25 -10.44 3.18
N ASP A 32 3.91 -11.06 4.31
CA ASP A 32 4.17 -12.47 4.57
C ASP A 32 3.30 -13.40 3.70
N GLY A 33 2.00 -13.13 3.62
CA GLY A 33 1.05 -13.91 2.82
C GLY A 33 1.25 -13.78 1.31
N SER A 34 1.93 -12.71 0.88
CA SER A 34 2.25 -12.48 -0.54
C SER A 34 3.52 -13.20 -0.99
N LYS A 35 4.32 -13.78 -0.08
CA LYS A 35 5.53 -14.52 -0.45
C LYS A 35 5.22 -15.98 -0.75
N ASN A 36 5.91 -16.53 -1.75
CA ASN A 36 5.90 -17.96 -2.01
C ASN A 36 6.90 -18.71 -1.10
N LYS A 37 6.96 -20.04 -1.23
CA LYS A 37 7.88 -20.91 -0.45
C LYS A 37 9.37 -20.58 -0.63
N PHE A 38 9.73 -19.83 -1.67
CA PHE A 38 11.09 -19.41 -1.98
C PHE A 38 11.37 -17.96 -1.53
N GLY A 39 10.43 -17.32 -0.83
CA GLY A 39 10.55 -15.93 -0.38
C GLY A 39 10.30 -14.89 -1.47
N VAL A 40 9.85 -15.31 -2.66
CA VAL A 40 9.55 -14.40 -3.77
C VAL A 40 8.14 -13.84 -3.58
N VAL A 41 8.02 -12.51 -3.63
CA VAL A 41 6.73 -11.80 -3.56
C VAL A 41 5.96 -12.04 -4.84
N LEU A 42 4.73 -12.55 -4.71
CA LEU A 42 3.77 -12.69 -5.79
C LEU A 42 3.01 -11.39 -5.90
N GLU A 43 3.34 -10.60 -6.93
CA GLU A 43 2.76 -9.27 -7.16
C GLU A 43 1.22 -9.32 -7.20
N GLU A 44 0.64 -10.33 -7.85
CA GLU A 44 -0.82 -10.52 -7.93
C GLU A 44 -1.47 -10.67 -6.53
N ARG A 45 -0.88 -11.48 -5.65
CA ARG A 45 -1.39 -11.68 -4.28
C ARG A 45 -1.19 -10.46 -3.41
N LEU A 46 -0.04 -9.81 -3.55
CA LEU A 46 0.25 -8.58 -2.84
C LEU A 46 -0.79 -7.51 -3.20
N SER A 47 -1.03 -7.35 -4.49
CA SER A 47 -1.97 -6.38 -5.02
C SER A 47 -3.39 -6.65 -4.54
N GLU A 48 -3.84 -7.90 -4.56
CA GLU A 48 -5.17 -8.28 -4.07
C GLU A 48 -5.36 -7.92 -2.59
N GLU A 49 -4.39 -8.27 -1.75
CA GLU A 49 -4.46 -8.00 -0.31
C GLU A 49 -4.30 -6.50 0.00
N VAL A 50 -3.46 -5.77 -0.74
CA VAL A 50 -3.31 -4.31 -0.63
C VAL A 50 -4.62 -3.62 -1.03
N LEU A 51 -5.21 -3.94 -2.17
CA LEU A 51 -6.49 -3.34 -2.59
C LEU A 51 -7.59 -3.60 -1.56
N LYS A 52 -7.64 -4.80 -0.99
CA LYS A 52 -8.67 -5.20 -0.03
C LYS A 52 -8.52 -4.56 1.35
N HIS A 53 -7.29 -4.38 1.83
CA HIS A 53 -7.02 -3.89 3.18
C HIS A 53 -6.62 -2.42 3.25
N VAL A 54 -6.11 -1.85 2.16
CA VAL A 54 -5.60 -0.48 2.08
C VAL A 54 -6.56 0.43 1.33
N VAL A 55 -7.12 -0.01 0.20
CA VAL A 55 -8.07 0.81 -0.57
C VAL A 55 -9.47 0.68 0.04
N VAL A 56 -9.94 1.73 0.72
CA VAL A 56 -11.24 1.70 1.39
C VAL A 56 -12.37 2.15 0.48
N GLN A 57 -12.11 3.09 -0.42
CA GLN A 57 -13.10 3.63 -1.38
C GLN A 57 -12.42 4.10 -2.68
N PRO A 58 -12.98 3.81 -3.86
CA PRO A 58 -13.93 2.72 -4.13
C PRO A 58 -13.27 1.36 -3.83
N LYS A 59 -14.07 0.39 -3.36
CA LYS A 59 -13.59 -1.00 -3.17
C LYS A 59 -13.46 -1.69 -4.52
N MET A 60 -12.29 -1.54 -5.13
CA MET A 60 -11.96 -2.12 -6.43
C MET A 60 -11.25 -3.45 -6.26
N LYS A 61 -11.50 -4.37 -7.19
CA LYS A 61 -10.71 -5.58 -7.41
C LYS A 61 -9.80 -5.40 -8.61
N ILE A 62 -8.86 -6.34 -8.78
CA ILE A 62 -7.97 -6.37 -9.96
C ILE A 62 -8.78 -6.32 -11.27
N ASP A 63 -9.91 -7.04 -11.33
CA ASP A 63 -10.80 -7.09 -12.50
C ASP A 63 -11.53 -5.77 -12.81
N ASP A 64 -11.67 -4.86 -11.85
CA ASP A 64 -12.35 -3.58 -12.05
C ASP A 64 -11.45 -2.55 -12.77
N PHE A 65 -10.13 -2.81 -12.82
CA PHE A 65 -9.20 -1.97 -13.55
C PHE A 65 -9.21 -2.30 -15.04
N LYS A 66 -9.41 -1.27 -15.87
CA LYS A 66 -9.39 -1.42 -17.34
C LYS A 66 -7.97 -1.50 -17.88
N ASP A 67 -7.04 -0.82 -17.21
CA ASP A 67 -5.65 -0.68 -17.64
C ASP A 67 -4.70 -1.19 -16.57
N TYR A 68 -3.79 -2.09 -16.98
CA TYR A 68 -2.74 -2.60 -16.08
C TYR A 68 -1.87 -1.48 -15.50
N LYS A 69 -1.70 -0.40 -16.27
CA LYS A 69 -0.91 0.76 -15.85
C LYS A 69 -1.55 1.49 -14.67
N GLU A 70 -2.87 1.71 -14.71
CA GLU A 70 -3.60 2.35 -13.61
C GLU A 70 -3.62 1.43 -12.38
N TYR A 71 -3.88 0.15 -12.60
CA TYR A 71 -3.82 -0.86 -11.54
C TYR A 71 -2.46 -0.86 -10.82
N SER A 72 -1.37 -0.97 -11.57
CA SER A 72 -0.02 -1.01 -11.01
C SER A 72 0.31 0.31 -10.29
N GLU A 73 -0.13 1.46 -10.80
CA GLU A 73 0.05 2.76 -10.15
C GLU A 73 -0.68 2.83 -8.80
N VAL A 74 -1.96 2.45 -8.76
CA VAL A 74 -2.78 2.48 -7.53
C VAL A 74 -2.22 1.51 -6.48
N VAL A 75 -1.85 0.29 -6.87
CA VAL A 75 -1.28 -0.70 -5.96
C VAL A 75 0.07 -0.23 -5.41
N ASN A 76 0.95 0.29 -6.26
CA ASN A 76 2.25 0.78 -5.81
C ASN A 76 2.10 1.99 -4.87
N ALA A 77 1.19 2.92 -5.19
CA ALA A 77 0.91 4.06 -4.33
C ALA A 77 0.32 3.63 -2.98
N ALA A 78 -0.64 2.71 -2.98
CA ALA A 78 -1.22 2.15 -1.77
C ALA A 78 -0.18 1.38 -0.93
N TYR A 79 0.69 0.60 -1.58
CA TYR A 79 1.76 -0.13 -0.91
C TYR A 79 2.79 0.81 -0.30
N ALA A 80 3.23 1.85 -1.02
CA ALA A 80 4.14 2.88 -0.51
C ALA A 80 3.55 3.64 0.68
N PHE A 81 2.26 3.97 0.62
CA PHE A 81 1.52 4.59 1.72
C PHE A 81 1.55 3.75 3.01
N VAL A 82 1.45 2.41 2.89
CA VAL A 82 1.44 1.54 4.07
C VAL A 82 2.80 1.08 4.56
N THR A 83 3.83 1.10 3.71
CA THR A 83 5.20 0.81 4.13
C THR A 83 5.92 2.03 4.70
N GLY A 84 5.32 3.22 4.60
CA GLY A 84 5.96 4.48 5.02
C GLY A 84 6.98 5.00 4.00
N ASN A 85 7.06 4.39 2.82
CA ASN A 85 7.94 4.85 1.73
C ASN A 85 7.47 6.15 1.06
N GLU A 86 6.45 6.82 1.60
CA GLU A 86 6.09 8.19 1.22
C GLU A 86 7.06 9.25 1.78
N GLU A 87 7.94 8.88 2.71
CA GLU A 87 8.96 9.76 3.28
C GLU A 87 10.17 9.93 2.36
N ASN A 88 9.95 10.43 1.14
CA ASN A 88 11.03 11.08 0.38
C ASN A 88 10.58 12.30 -0.42
N GLU A 89 9.58 13.04 0.08
CA GLU A 89 9.36 14.45 -0.32
C GLU A 89 9.08 15.38 0.88
N GLY A 90 9.48 15.04 2.12
CA GLY A 90 9.31 16.01 3.22
C GLY A 90 9.58 15.62 4.68
N ALA A 91 10.54 14.75 5.00
CA ALA A 91 10.95 14.53 6.40
C ALA A 91 12.47 14.56 6.56
N GLU A 92 13.01 15.75 6.83
CA GLU A 92 14.22 15.92 7.63
C GLU A 92 13.83 15.70 9.11
N ASP A 93 14.20 14.55 9.70
CA ASP A 93 14.53 14.31 11.12
C ASP A 93 14.77 12.78 11.23
N GLY A 94 15.89 12.23 11.69
CA GLY A 94 16.68 12.57 12.86
C GLY A 94 16.78 11.29 13.70
N ASP A 95 17.98 10.68 13.73
CA ASP A 95 18.55 9.83 14.81
C ASP A 95 17.65 8.73 15.43
N GLN A 96 17.97 7.44 15.33
CA GLN A 96 18.90 6.77 16.24
C GLN A 96 19.21 5.34 15.78
N GLN A 97 20.48 5.05 15.52
CA GLN A 97 21.02 3.68 15.65
C GLN A 97 22.22 3.75 16.60
N GLU A 98 21.98 3.51 17.89
CA GLU A 98 23.02 3.21 18.88
C GLU A 98 22.84 1.79 19.43
N GLY A 99 23.96 1.05 19.49
CA GLY A 99 24.19 -0.09 20.38
C GLY A 99 23.75 -1.46 19.84
N SER A 100 24.60 -2.47 19.71
CA SER A 100 25.88 -2.75 20.39
C SER A 100 26.83 -3.55 19.50
#